data_AF-A0A5D4NGV6-F1
#
_entry.id   AF-A0A5D4NGV6-F1
#
_cell.length_a   1.000
_cell.length_b   1.000
_cell.length_c   1.000
_cell.angle_alpha   90.00
_cell.angle_beta   90.00
_cell.angle_gamma   90.00
#
_symmetry.space_group_name_H-M   'P 1'
#
loop_
_entity.id
_entity.type
_entity.pdbx_description
1 polymer ?
#
loop_
_entity_poly.entity_id
_entity_poly.type
_entity_poly.pdbx_seq_one_letter_code
_entity_poly.pdbx_strand_id
1 'polypeptide(L)'
;MKLGARIFKTGIAIVLALLVADMLNFPNPVFAGIAAVFAIQPTIYRSYLTIIEQIQANLIGAALAVLLVLLFGHNILVVGLAAIIAILIILKLKLENTIGLALVTLIAIMEAPQDDFIQFSLIRFSTIMTGVFASFVVNLIFIPPKYETKLYHKIEDITEEILKWIRLSNRHSSDFHLLKKDFEKIRERLTKSEQLYLLYKEERNYFKTSDIAKSRKLVIYRQMISAARRSFEILKRLNRYENELNHLPEKLRASITEQLDCLLTYHEQQLLRFIGKMHTIQDNEHTNAVCLNRREMMNLFMDEINKSYNESDINTFHILHIFSAIFEYDEQLEHLDTLITSFQSYHKEENEVTVRETEEY
;
A
#
# COMPACT_ATOMS: atom_id res chain seq x y z
N MET A 1 -6.91 -20.55 -5.19
CA MET A 1 -7.33 -19.19 -4.80
C MET A 1 -7.34 -19.15 -3.27
N LYS A 2 -6.36 -18.50 -2.62
CA LYS A 2 -6.34 -18.42 -1.14
C LYS A 2 -7.40 -17.40 -0.70
N LEU A 3 -8.47 -17.87 -0.05
CA LEU A 3 -9.50 -17.00 0.52
C LEU A 3 -8.84 -16.05 1.53
N GLY A 4 -8.88 -14.74 1.25
CA GLY A 4 -8.23 -13.75 2.12
C GLY A 4 -8.93 -13.68 3.49
N ALA A 5 -8.16 -13.49 4.57
CA ALA A 5 -8.67 -13.35 5.93
C ALA A 5 -9.80 -12.30 6.07
N ARG A 6 -9.83 -11.30 5.19
CA ARG A 6 -10.92 -10.32 5.09
C ARG A 6 -12.27 -10.96 4.73
N ILE A 7 -12.29 -11.88 3.78
CA ILE A 7 -13.53 -12.56 3.35
C ILE A 7 -14.09 -13.37 4.52
N PHE A 8 -13.21 -14.09 5.22
CA PHE A 8 -13.60 -14.91 6.36
C PHE A 8 -14.20 -14.07 7.50
N LYS A 9 -13.52 -12.99 7.91
CA LYS A 9 -14.05 -12.12 8.97
C LYS A 9 -15.35 -11.41 8.57
N THR A 10 -15.53 -11.06 7.29
CA THR A 10 -16.80 -10.52 6.80
C THR A 10 -17.92 -11.54 6.97
N GLY A 11 -17.69 -12.80 6.59
CA GLY A 11 -18.67 -13.88 6.80
C GLY A 11 -19.05 -14.06 8.27
N ILE A 12 -18.05 -14.08 9.17
CA ILE A 12 -18.29 -14.21 10.61
C ILE A 12 -19.03 -13.00 11.18
N ALA A 13 -18.70 -11.79 10.74
CA ALA A 13 -19.41 -10.57 11.14
C ALA A 13 -20.88 -10.60 10.75
N ILE A 14 -21.20 -11.09 9.54
CA ILE A 14 -22.59 -11.26 9.10
C ILE A 14 -23.31 -12.27 10.00
N VAL A 15 -22.72 -13.44 10.23
CA VAL A 15 -23.32 -14.48 11.08
C VAL A 15 -23.56 -13.96 12.49
N LEU A 16 -22.57 -13.29 13.09
CA LEU A 16 -22.70 -12.71 14.42
C LEU A 16 -23.80 -11.64 14.46
N ALA A 17 -23.86 -10.75 13.46
CA ALA A 17 -24.86 -9.69 13.40
C ALA A 17 -26.29 -10.25 13.30
N LEU A 18 -26.49 -11.25 12.44
CA LEU A 18 -27.79 -11.90 12.27
C LEU A 18 -28.22 -12.64 13.54
N LEU A 19 -27.29 -13.39 14.15
CA LEU A 19 -27.57 -14.16 15.37
C LEU A 19 -27.94 -13.23 16.53
N VAL A 20 -27.17 -12.15 16.75
CA VAL A 20 -27.47 -11.18 17.82
C VAL A 20 -28.79 -10.47 17.55
N ALA A 21 -29.09 -10.10 16.30
CA ALA A 21 -30.35 -9.47 15.95
C ALA A 21 -31.57 -10.40 16.15
N ASP A 22 -31.41 -11.70 15.86
CA ASP A 22 -32.43 -12.72 16.09
C ASP A 22 -32.65 -12.97 17.60
N MET A 23 -31.56 -13.06 18.39
CA MET A 23 -31.64 -13.16 19.86
C MET A 23 -32.36 -11.97 20.51
N LEU A 24 -32.21 -10.77 19.94
CA LEU A 24 -32.91 -9.56 20.39
C LEU A 24 -34.35 -9.47 19.85
N ASN A 25 -34.82 -10.47 19.09
CA ASN A 25 -36.14 -10.54 18.46
C ASN A 25 -36.44 -9.33 17.56
N PHE A 26 -35.44 -8.82 16.84
CA PHE A 26 -35.70 -7.77 15.86
C PHE A 26 -36.49 -8.32 14.67
N PRO A 27 -37.53 -7.60 14.18
CA PRO A 27 -38.47 -8.12 13.19
C PRO A 27 -37.83 -8.40 11.82
N ASN A 28 -36.66 -7.82 11.53
CA ASN A 28 -35.96 -8.00 10.26
C ASN A 28 -34.44 -8.02 10.48
N PRO A 29 -33.86 -9.15 10.93
CA PRO A 29 -32.43 -9.28 11.22
C PRO A 29 -31.52 -8.98 10.02
N VAL A 30 -32.02 -9.12 8.79
CA VAL A 30 -31.28 -8.89 7.54
C VAL A 30 -30.56 -7.53 7.51
N PHE A 31 -31.17 -6.48 8.08
CA PHE A 31 -30.54 -5.16 8.14
C PHE A 31 -29.28 -5.11 9.00
N ALA A 32 -29.19 -5.94 10.06
CA ALA A 32 -27.96 -6.08 10.83
C ALA A 32 -26.86 -6.75 10.00
N GLY A 33 -27.21 -7.76 9.20
CA GLY A 33 -26.28 -8.39 8.26
C GLY A 33 -25.74 -7.41 7.22
N ILE A 34 -26.63 -6.61 6.60
CA ILE A 34 -26.24 -5.57 5.63
C ILE A 34 -25.29 -4.56 6.31
N ALA A 35 -25.65 -4.09 7.51
CA ALA A 35 -24.82 -3.14 8.25
C ALA A 35 -23.43 -3.69 8.59
N ALA A 36 -23.33 -4.97 8.95
CA ALA A 36 -22.06 -5.62 9.23
C ALA A 36 -21.12 -5.66 8.00
N VAL A 37 -21.67 -5.86 6.79
CA VAL A 37 -20.90 -5.84 5.54
C VAL A 37 -20.29 -4.47 5.27
N PHE A 38 -21.06 -3.40 5.45
CA PHE A 38 -20.58 -2.04 5.22
C PHE A 38 -19.61 -1.55 6.30
N ALA A 39 -19.74 -2.06 7.53
CA ALA A 39 -18.92 -1.62 8.65
C ALA A 39 -17.58 -2.38 8.79
N ILE A 40 -17.38 -3.52 8.10
CA ILE A 40 -16.14 -4.31 8.21
C ILE A 40 -14.93 -3.61 7.57
N GLN A 41 -14.02 -3.11 8.41
CA GLN A 41 -12.79 -2.45 8.00
C GLN A 41 -11.57 -3.39 7.87
N PRO A 42 -10.54 -3.05 7.07
CA PRO A 42 -9.35 -3.90 6.92
C PRO A 42 -8.50 -3.97 8.20
N THR A 43 -8.40 -2.86 8.92
CA THR A 43 -7.60 -2.71 10.16
C THR A 43 -8.48 -2.36 11.34
N ILE A 44 -8.06 -2.73 12.57
CA ILE A 44 -8.75 -2.36 13.82
C ILE A 44 -8.83 -0.85 14.00
N TYR A 45 -7.74 -0.12 13.71
CA TYR A 45 -7.71 1.33 13.85
C TYR A 45 -8.78 2.02 13.00
N ARG A 46 -8.84 1.68 11.69
CA ARG A 46 -9.95 2.13 10.84
C ARG A 46 -11.31 1.69 11.37
N SER A 47 -11.44 0.46 11.89
CA SER A 47 -12.71 -0.01 12.47
C SER A 47 -13.18 0.87 13.63
N TYR A 48 -12.26 1.36 14.47
CA TYR A 48 -12.56 2.26 15.58
C TYR A 48 -12.96 3.67 15.12
N LEU A 49 -12.30 4.22 14.11
CA LEU A 49 -12.72 5.51 13.54
C LEU A 49 -14.09 5.37 12.87
N THR A 50 -14.25 4.34 12.06
CA THR A 50 -15.46 4.09 11.29
C THR A 50 -16.68 3.84 12.18
N ILE A 51 -16.56 3.21 13.36
CA ILE A 51 -17.74 3.04 14.22
C ILE A 51 -18.31 4.39 14.68
N ILE A 52 -17.46 5.36 15.01
CA ILE A 52 -17.89 6.71 15.40
C ILE A 52 -18.54 7.42 14.20
N GLU A 53 -17.89 7.37 13.04
CA GLU A 53 -18.40 7.95 11.80
C GLU A 53 -19.76 7.34 11.42
N GLN A 54 -19.90 6.01 11.54
CA GLN A 54 -21.13 5.29 11.23
C GLN A 54 -22.25 5.65 12.20
N ILE A 55 -21.98 5.77 13.50
CA ILE A 55 -22.98 6.21 14.47
C ILE A 55 -23.51 7.60 14.09
N GLN A 56 -22.62 8.54 13.77
CA GLN A 56 -23.00 9.91 13.38
C GLN A 56 -23.82 9.93 12.08
N ALA A 57 -23.35 9.27 11.03
CA ALA A 57 -24.01 9.29 9.72
C ALA A 57 -25.36 8.58 9.74
N ASN A 58 -25.45 7.42 10.42
CA ASN A 58 -26.73 6.72 10.56
C ASN A 58 -27.71 7.48 11.46
N LEU A 59 -27.24 8.20 12.47
CA LEU A 59 -28.10 9.06 13.29
C LEU A 59 -28.67 10.21 12.45
N ILE A 60 -27.86 10.82 11.57
CA ILE A 60 -28.32 11.83 10.62
C ILE A 60 -29.35 11.24 9.66
N GLY A 61 -29.07 10.08 9.07
CA GLY A 61 -29.99 9.38 8.17
C GLY A 61 -31.33 9.06 8.85
N ALA A 62 -31.29 8.54 10.07
CA ALA A 62 -32.48 8.22 10.85
C ALA A 62 -33.28 9.46 11.26
N ALA A 63 -32.60 10.51 11.76
CA ALA A 63 -33.26 11.75 12.15
C ALA A 63 -33.93 12.44 10.96
N LEU A 64 -33.25 12.46 9.80
CA LEU A 64 -33.80 13.05 8.58
C LEU A 64 -34.98 12.23 8.04
N ALA A 65 -34.89 10.91 8.07
CA ALA A 65 -35.97 10.00 7.69
C ALA A 65 -37.23 10.27 8.52
N VAL A 66 -37.10 10.29 9.85
CA VAL A 66 -38.22 10.54 10.76
C VAL A 66 -38.81 11.92 10.54
N LEU A 67 -37.97 12.96 10.45
CA LEU A 67 -38.43 14.34 10.26
C LEU A 67 -39.22 14.50 8.95
N LEU A 68 -38.70 13.98 7.83
CA LEU A 68 -39.35 14.16 6.53
C LEU A 68 -40.61 13.31 6.36
N VAL A 69 -40.65 12.10 6.93
CA VAL A 69 -41.89 11.30 6.94
C VAL A 69 -42.97 11.98 7.78
N LEU A 70 -42.62 12.57 8.93
CA LEU A 70 -43.60 13.29 9.75
C LEU A 70 -44.14 14.55 9.07
N LEU A 71 -43.33 15.24 8.25
CA LEU A 71 -43.74 16.48 7.57
C LEU A 71 -44.49 16.23 6.25
N PHE A 72 -44.05 15.25 5.46
CA PHE A 72 -44.52 15.05 4.08
C PHE A 72 -45.21 13.69 3.85
N GLY A 73 -45.22 12.82 4.85
CA GLY A 73 -45.77 11.47 4.77
C GLY A 73 -44.89 10.49 4.00
N HIS A 74 -45.44 9.30 3.76
CA HIS A 74 -44.77 8.21 3.06
C HIS A 74 -44.93 8.37 1.55
N ASN A 75 -44.02 9.12 0.91
CA ASN A 75 -43.99 9.32 -0.54
C ASN A 75 -42.60 9.03 -1.10
N ILE A 76 -42.53 8.29 -2.21
CA ILE A 76 -41.29 7.89 -2.88
C ILE A 76 -40.43 9.11 -3.25
N LEU A 77 -41.06 10.22 -3.66
CA LEU A 77 -40.35 11.46 -3.99
C LEU A 77 -39.66 12.07 -2.75
N VAL A 78 -40.28 11.92 -1.57
CA VAL A 78 -39.72 12.41 -0.30
C VAL A 78 -38.51 11.57 0.09
N VAL A 79 -38.50 10.27 -0.18
CA VAL A 79 -37.32 9.40 0.05
C VAL A 79 -36.13 9.85 -0.79
N GLY A 80 -36.36 10.15 -2.08
CA GLY A 80 -35.31 10.68 -2.96
C GLY A 80 -34.76 12.02 -2.48
N LEU A 81 -35.64 12.94 -2.08
CA LEU A 81 -35.25 14.23 -1.52
C LEU A 81 -34.46 14.07 -0.21
N ALA A 82 -34.91 13.18 0.67
CA ALA A 82 -34.25 12.84 1.93
C ALA A 82 -32.84 12.32 1.69
N ALA A 83 -32.67 11.41 0.72
CA ALA A 83 -31.36 10.87 0.35
C ALA A 83 -30.41 11.97 -0.13
N ILE A 84 -30.87 12.89 -1.00
CA ILE A 84 -30.05 14.02 -1.48
C ILE A 84 -29.60 14.90 -0.32
N ILE A 85 -30.53 15.28 0.57
CA ILE A 85 -30.23 16.12 1.72
C ILE A 85 -29.25 15.41 2.68
N ALA A 86 -29.46 14.12 2.95
CA ALA A 86 -28.58 13.32 3.79
C ALA A 86 -27.16 13.28 3.21
N ILE A 87 -27.01 13.02 1.90
CA ILE A 87 -25.71 13.01 1.21
C ILE A 87 -25.00 14.36 1.38
N LEU A 88 -25.70 15.48 1.15
CA LEU A 88 -25.12 16.81 1.28
C LEU A 88 -24.64 17.09 2.71
N ILE A 89 -25.40 16.67 3.73
CA ILE A 89 -25.01 16.85 5.14
C ILE A 89 -23.79 15.97 5.48
N ILE A 90 -23.81 14.69 5.09
CA ILE A 90 -22.73 13.74 5.37
C ILE A 90 -21.42 14.17 4.68
N LEU A 91 -21.49 14.68 3.45
CA LEU A 91 -20.36 15.27 2.74
C LEU A 91 -19.81 16.50 3.46
N LYS A 92 -20.67 17.40 3.93
CA LYS A 92 -20.26 18.59 4.69
C LYS A 92 -19.53 18.22 5.99
N LEU A 93 -19.88 17.09 6.59
CA LEU A 93 -19.22 16.55 7.79
C LEU A 93 -17.99 15.69 7.49
N LYS A 94 -17.61 15.51 6.21
CA LYS A 94 -16.48 14.68 5.75
C LYS A 94 -16.60 13.20 6.10
N LEU A 95 -17.83 12.68 6.14
CA LEU A 95 -18.15 11.28 6.49
C LEU A 95 -18.42 10.41 5.24
N GLU A 96 -17.70 10.66 4.15
CA GLU A 96 -17.92 10.07 2.81
C GLU A 96 -18.07 8.54 2.79
N ASN A 97 -17.22 7.84 3.55
CA ASN A 97 -17.19 6.38 3.58
C ASN A 97 -18.45 5.74 4.21
N THR A 98 -19.30 6.53 4.85
CA THR A 98 -20.50 6.06 5.56
C THR A 98 -21.80 6.33 4.82
N ILE A 99 -21.76 7.08 3.70
CA ILE A 99 -22.94 7.45 2.90
C ILE A 99 -23.77 6.22 2.54
N GLY A 100 -23.13 5.14 2.08
CA GLY A 100 -23.82 3.92 1.66
C GLY A 100 -24.71 3.32 2.75
N LEU A 101 -24.17 3.15 3.97
CA LEU A 101 -24.95 2.58 5.08
C LEU A 101 -25.98 3.57 5.62
N ALA A 102 -25.65 4.86 5.70
CA ALA A 102 -26.59 5.90 6.13
C ALA A 102 -27.83 5.99 5.23
N LEU A 103 -27.66 5.82 3.92
CA LEU A 103 -28.76 5.74 2.96
C LEU A 103 -29.60 4.47 3.14
N VAL A 104 -28.97 3.31 3.38
CA VAL A 104 -29.69 2.08 3.71
C VAL A 104 -30.55 2.30 4.97
N THR A 105 -30.00 2.92 6.01
CA THR A 105 -30.73 3.27 7.24
C THR A 105 -31.91 4.19 6.97
N LEU A 106 -31.70 5.25 6.20
CA LEU A 106 -32.72 6.22 5.83
C LEU A 106 -33.87 5.52 5.10
N ILE A 107 -33.57 4.73 4.06
CA ILE A 107 -34.59 4.03 3.27
C ILE A 107 -35.33 3.00 4.13
N ALA A 108 -34.61 2.21 4.93
CA ALA A 108 -35.20 1.18 5.80
C ALA A 108 -36.15 1.76 6.87
N ILE A 109 -35.90 3.00 7.31
CA ILE A 109 -36.77 3.72 8.24
C ILE A 109 -37.97 4.30 7.51
N MET A 110 -37.77 4.92 6.33
CA MET A 110 -38.88 5.52 5.57
C MET A 110 -39.83 4.50 4.94
N GLU A 111 -39.41 3.24 4.80
CA GLU A 111 -40.27 2.12 4.37
C GLU A 111 -41.06 1.50 5.53
N ALA A 112 -40.86 1.95 6.77
CA ALA A 112 -41.57 1.39 7.92
C ALA A 112 -43.10 1.61 7.81
N PRO A 113 -43.90 0.71 8.42
CA PRO A 113 -45.35 0.92 8.50
C PRO A 113 -45.71 2.25 9.16
N GLN A 114 -46.86 2.82 8.76
CA GLN A 114 -47.33 4.11 9.32
C GLN A 114 -47.74 3.98 10.79
N ASP A 115 -48.28 2.83 11.18
CA ASP A 115 -48.66 2.55 12.56
C ASP A 115 -47.41 2.35 13.43
N ASP A 116 -47.38 3.02 14.58
CA ASP A 116 -46.22 3.04 15.51
C ASP A 116 -44.88 3.37 14.82
N PHE A 117 -44.90 4.22 13.79
CA PHE A 117 -43.76 4.57 12.96
C PHE A 117 -42.49 4.93 13.76
N ILE A 118 -42.62 5.69 14.85
CA ILE A 118 -41.48 6.09 15.70
C ILE A 118 -40.85 4.87 16.38
N GLN A 119 -41.66 3.96 16.90
CA GLN A 119 -41.17 2.73 17.52
C GLN A 119 -40.48 1.84 16.49
N PHE A 120 -41.08 1.65 15.32
CA PHE A 120 -40.45 0.91 14.22
C PHE A 120 -39.15 1.55 13.75
N SER A 121 -39.09 2.88 13.67
CA SER A 121 -37.88 3.62 13.30
C SER A 121 -36.73 3.36 14.27
N LEU A 122 -37.01 3.38 15.58
CA LEU A 122 -36.03 3.08 16.62
C LEU A 122 -35.54 1.62 16.56
N ILE A 123 -36.46 0.68 16.30
CA ILE A 123 -36.11 -0.74 16.13
C ILE A 123 -35.22 -0.93 14.89
N ARG A 124 -35.54 -0.30 13.76
CA ARG A 124 -34.73 -0.33 12.53
C ARG A 124 -33.33 0.21 12.76
N PHE A 125 -33.23 1.39 13.38
CA PHE A 125 -31.95 2.00 13.74
C PHE A 125 -31.12 1.08 14.65
N SER A 126 -31.74 0.51 15.69
CA SER A 126 -31.08 -0.41 16.64
C SER A 126 -30.59 -1.69 15.96
N THR A 127 -31.37 -2.22 15.00
CA THR A 127 -30.98 -3.39 14.20
C THR A 127 -29.72 -3.12 13.38
N ILE A 128 -29.65 -1.96 12.71
CA ILE A 128 -28.48 -1.56 11.92
C ILE A 128 -27.27 -1.33 12.82
N MET A 129 -27.46 -0.64 13.96
CA MET A 129 -26.39 -0.43 14.94
C MET A 129 -25.82 -1.75 15.46
N THR A 130 -26.67 -2.76 15.69
CA THR A 130 -26.24 -4.10 16.09
C THR A 130 -25.27 -4.71 15.07
N GLY A 131 -25.53 -4.53 13.77
CA GLY A 131 -24.60 -4.96 12.72
C GLY A 131 -23.28 -4.21 12.71
N VAL A 132 -23.31 -2.88 12.92
CA VAL A 132 -22.10 -2.06 13.06
C VAL A 132 -21.25 -2.55 14.23
N PHE A 133 -21.87 -2.75 15.41
CA PHE A 133 -21.18 -3.24 16.61
C PHE A 133 -20.64 -4.67 16.42
N ALA A 134 -21.41 -5.58 15.82
CA ALA A 134 -20.96 -6.95 15.55
C ALA A 134 -19.72 -6.97 14.64
N SER A 135 -19.69 -6.15 13.59
CA SER A 135 -18.51 -6.05 12.70
C SER A 135 -17.26 -5.53 13.43
N PHE A 136 -17.45 -4.59 14.36
CA PHE A 136 -16.37 -4.05 15.17
C PHE A 136 -15.83 -5.09 16.14
N VAL A 137 -16.70 -5.84 16.82
CA VAL A 137 -16.32 -6.95 17.71
C VAL A 137 -15.53 -8.01 16.94
N VAL A 138 -15.99 -8.41 15.76
CA VAL A 138 -15.27 -9.37 14.94
C VAL A 138 -13.91 -8.83 14.49
N ASN A 139 -13.82 -7.57 14.09
CA ASN A 139 -12.54 -6.94 13.76
C ASN A 139 -11.58 -6.85 14.96
N LEU A 140 -12.09 -6.77 16.19
CA LEU A 140 -11.28 -6.75 17.40
C LEU A 140 -10.75 -8.15 17.76
N ILE A 141 -11.56 -9.19 17.58
CA ILE A 141 -11.21 -10.58 17.90
C ILE A 141 -10.23 -11.17 16.88
N PHE A 142 -10.39 -10.84 15.60
CA PHE A 142 -9.51 -11.36 14.55
C PHE A 142 -8.19 -10.59 14.49
N ILE A 143 -7.08 -11.31 14.76
CA ILE A 143 -5.71 -10.78 14.77
C ILE A 143 -5.38 -10.14 13.41
N PRO A 144 -4.83 -8.90 13.39
CA PRO A 144 -4.45 -8.24 12.15
C PRO A 144 -3.40 -9.08 11.40
N PRO A 145 -3.47 -9.15 10.06
CA PRO A 145 -2.49 -9.90 9.29
C PRO A 145 -1.11 -9.26 9.50
N LYS A 146 -0.05 -10.07 9.56
CA LYS A 146 1.34 -9.61 9.68
C LYS A 146 1.74 -8.75 8.47
N TYR A 147 1.40 -7.45 8.50
CA TYR A 147 1.61 -6.54 7.37
C TYR A 147 3.10 -6.29 7.13
N GLU A 148 3.93 -6.23 8.18
CA GLU A 148 5.39 -6.07 8.10
C GLU A 148 6.03 -7.16 7.23
N THR A 149 5.80 -8.44 7.59
CA THR A 149 6.36 -9.59 6.87
C THR A 149 5.89 -9.63 5.42
N LYS A 150 4.59 -9.40 5.18
CA LYS A 150 4.04 -9.36 3.82
C LYS A 150 4.61 -8.21 3.00
N LEU A 151 4.83 -7.05 3.63
CA LEU A 151 5.38 -5.87 2.96
C LEU A 151 6.81 -6.12 2.53
N TYR A 152 7.65 -6.63 3.44
CA TYR A 152 9.04 -6.94 3.15
C TYR A 152 9.16 -7.90 1.97
N HIS A 153 8.55 -9.10 2.07
CA HIS A 153 8.62 -10.10 1.00
C HIS A 153 8.07 -9.58 -0.32
N LYS A 154 7.01 -8.77 -0.27
CA LYS A 154 6.47 -8.16 -1.48
C LYS A 154 7.45 -7.21 -2.15
N ILE A 155 8.16 -6.39 -1.36
CA ILE A 155 9.20 -5.49 -1.87
C ILE A 155 10.38 -6.29 -2.41
N GLU A 156 10.89 -7.25 -1.63
CA GLU A 156 12.01 -8.14 -2.00
C GLU A 156 11.73 -8.87 -3.32
N ASP A 157 10.60 -9.59 -3.43
CA ASP A 157 10.22 -10.32 -4.64
C ASP A 157 10.13 -9.43 -5.89
N ILE A 158 9.69 -8.18 -5.73
CA ILE A 158 9.58 -7.23 -6.85
C ILE A 158 10.95 -6.70 -7.22
N THR A 159 11.74 -6.33 -6.22
CA THR A 159 13.11 -5.85 -6.42
C THR A 159 13.93 -6.92 -7.12
N GLU A 160 14.00 -8.16 -6.62
CA GLU A 160 14.75 -9.24 -7.25
C GLU A 160 14.36 -9.47 -8.72
N GLU A 161 13.05 -9.44 -9.02
CA GLU A 161 12.55 -9.52 -10.39
C GLU A 161 13.11 -8.38 -11.25
N ILE A 162 13.04 -7.13 -10.77
CA ILE A 162 13.58 -5.96 -11.48
C ILE A 162 15.09 -6.11 -11.70
N LEU A 163 15.85 -6.46 -10.66
CA LEU A 163 17.32 -6.58 -10.74
C LEU A 163 17.70 -7.66 -11.75
N LYS A 164 17.01 -8.81 -11.75
CA LYS A 164 17.19 -9.87 -12.73
C LYS A 164 16.95 -9.38 -14.16
N TRP A 165 15.88 -8.63 -14.39
CA TRP A 165 15.60 -8.04 -15.71
C TRP A 165 16.65 -7.03 -16.14
N ILE A 166 17.18 -6.21 -15.22
CA ILE A 166 18.28 -5.27 -15.54
C ILE A 166 19.53 -6.06 -15.97
N ARG A 167 19.92 -7.11 -15.23
CA ARG A 167 21.07 -7.96 -15.61
C ARG A 167 20.89 -8.58 -17.00
N LEU A 168 19.70 -9.11 -17.30
CA LEU A 168 19.40 -9.71 -18.60
C LEU A 168 19.41 -8.69 -19.74
N SER A 169 18.75 -7.54 -19.52
CA SER A 169 18.70 -6.43 -20.48
C SER A 169 20.10 -5.91 -20.80
N ASN A 170 20.96 -5.78 -19.79
CA ASN A 170 22.29 -5.23 -19.96
C ASN A 170 23.25 -6.21 -20.67
N ARG A 171 22.96 -7.51 -20.64
CA ARG A 171 23.76 -8.57 -21.30
C ARG A 171 23.22 -8.96 -22.69
N HIS A 172 22.30 -8.19 -23.25
CA HIS A 172 21.81 -8.34 -24.64
C HIS A 172 21.28 -9.76 -24.96
N SER A 173 20.78 -10.48 -23.96
CA SER A 173 20.44 -11.91 -24.04
C SER A 173 18.93 -12.18 -24.15
N SER A 174 18.11 -11.17 -24.45
CA SER A 174 16.64 -11.29 -24.39
C SER A 174 15.94 -10.58 -25.54
N ASP A 175 14.97 -11.26 -26.17
CA ASP A 175 14.04 -10.65 -27.14
C ASP A 175 13.14 -9.63 -26.42
N PHE A 176 13.44 -8.35 -26.58
CA PHE A 176 12.81 -7.24 -25.85
C PHE A 176 11.32 -7.04 -26.14
N HIS A 177 10.78 -7.68 -27.17
CA HIS A 177 9.36 -7.61 -27.53
C HIS A 177 8.43 -8.24 -26.48
N LEU A 178 8.94 -9.12 -25.60
CA LEU A 178 8.18 -9.75 -24.51
C LEU A 178 8.09 -8.89 -23.23
N LEU A 179 8.96 -7.88 -23.06
CA LEU A 179 9.08 -7.13 -21.79
C LEU A 179 7.95 -6.14 -21.50
N LYS A 180 7.21 -5.67 -22.52
CA LYS A 180 6.19 -4.62 -22.30
C LYS A 180 5.07 -5.07 -21.37
N LYS A 181 4.64 -6.33 -21.48
CA LYS A 181 3.63 -6.91 -20.58
C LYS A 181 4.16 -7.07 -19.15
N ASP A 182 5.45 -7.31 -19.00
CA ASP A 182 6.08 -7.49 -17.69
C ASP A 182 6.34 -6.14 -17.00
N PHE A 183 6.62 -5.06 -17.75
CA PHE A 183 6.65 -3.70 -17.18
C PHE A 183 5.33 -3.28 -16.54
N GLU A 184 4.21 -3.58 -17.19
CA GLU A 184 2.88 -3.30 -16.65
C GLU A 184 2.63 -4.08 -15.35
N LYS A 185 3.00 -5.36 -15.32
CA LYS A 185 2.90 -6.19 -14.11
C LYS A 185 3.81 -5.69 -12.98
N ILE A 186 5.06 -5.35 -13.27
CA ILE A 186 6.01 -4.83 -12.27
C ILE A 186 5.48 -3.51 -11.70
N ARG A 187 4.97 -2.62 -12.56
CA ARG A 187 4.35 -1.35 -12.14
C ARG A 187 3.16 -1.59 -11.22
N GLU A 188 2.25 -2.49 -11.59
CA GLU A 188 1.10 -2.83 -10.76
C GLU A 188 1.52 -3.44 -9.41
N ARG A 189 2.54 -4.31 -9.42
CA ARG A 189 3.10 -4.90 -8.19
C ARG A 189 3.72 -3.83 -7.28
N LEU A 190 4.44 -2.84 -7.83
CA LEU A 190 4.98 -1.70 -7.07
C LEU A 190 3.85 -0.88 -6.42
N THR A 191 2.78 -0.58 -7.16
CA THR A 191 1.60 0.12 -6.58
C THR A 191 0.96 -0.70 -5.46
N LYS A 192 0.87 -2.03 -5.61
CA LYS A 192 0.37 -2.92 -4.54
C LYS A 192 1.27 -2.90 -3.30
N SER A 193 2.61 -2.83 -3.45
CA SER A 193 3.50 -2.68 -2.28
C SER A 193 3.30 -1.36 -1.55
N GLU A 194 2.99 -0.26 -2.24
CA GLU A 194 2.66 1.01 -1.59
C GLU A 194 1.35 0.97 -0.82
N GLN A 195 0.32 0.35 -1.40
CA GLN A 195 -0.95 0.13 -0.71
C GLN A 195 -0.74 -0.69 0.57
N LEU A 196 0.10 -1.73 0.50
CA LEU A 196 0.45 -2.54 1.65
C LEU A 196 1.26 -1.76 2.69
N TYR A 197 2.16 -0.87 2.26
CA TYR A 197 2.87 0.06 3.13
C TYR A 197 1.91 0.99 3.88
N LEU A 198 0.86 1.51 3.22
CA LEU A 198 -0.15 2.32 3.90
C LEU A 198 -0.90 1.52 4.97
N LEU A 199 -1.23 0.25 4.70
CA LEU A 199 -1.85 -0.64 5.69
C LEU A 199 -0.93 -0.89 6.89
N TYR A 200 0.36 -1.15 6.64
CA TYR A 200 1.36 -1.30 7.70
C TYR A 200 1.54 0.00 8.52
N LYS A 201 1.52 1.16 7.86
CA LYS A 201 1.60 2.48 8.50
C LYS A 201 0.42 2.76 9.43
N GLU A 202 -0.78 2.33 9.04
CA GLU A 202 -2.01 2.58 9.81
C GLU A 202 -2.28 1.57 10.91
N GLU A 203 -1.64 0.39 10.85
CA GLU A 203 -1.69 -0.59 11.91
C GLU A 203 -1.11 0.03 13.20
N ARG A 204 -1.93 0.17 14.24
CA ARG A 204 -1.45 0.53 15.57
C ARG A 204 -1.27 -0.76 16.37
N ASN A 205 -0.11 -0.95 16.96
CA ASN A 205 0.08 -2.01 17.94
C ASN A 205 -0.78 -1.69 19.17
N TYR A 206 -1.36 -2.72 19.79
CA TYR A 206 -2.15 -2.58 21.01
C TYR A 206 -1.35 -1.96 22.18
N PHE A 207 -0.01 -1.98 22.10
CA PHE A 207 0.91 -1.48 23.14
C PHE A 207 1.75 -0.29 22.63
N LYS A 208 1.60 0.87 23.31
CA LYS A 208 2.23 2.17 22.99
C LYS A 208 3.76 2.19 22.92
N THR A 209 4.45 1.24 23.54
CA THR A 209 5.93 1.22 23.62
C THR A 209 6.63 0.81 22.32
N SER A 210 5.88 0.37 21.30
CA SER A 210 6.43 -0.11 20.01
C SER A 210 6.38 0.93 18.86
N ASP A 211 5.92 2.16 19.14
CA ASP A 211 5.67 3.17 18.10
C ASP A 211 6.96 3.77 17.49
N ILE A 212 8.05 3.88 18.26
CA ILE A 212 9.32 4.48 17.76
C ILE A 212 10.04 3.51 16.82
N ALA A 213 10.22 2.25 17.23
CA ALA A 213 10.83 1.22 16.39
C ALA A 213 10.03 1.02 15.10
N LYS A 214 8.69 0.99 15.18
CA LYS A 214 7.82 0.95 14.01
C LYS A 214 7.98 2.17 13.10
N SER A 215 8.07 3.38 13.68
CA SER A 215 8.30 4.61 12.89
C SER A 215 9.62 4.57 12.13
N ARG A 216 10.70 4.05 12.74
CA ARG A 216 11.99 3.85 12.05
C ARG A 216 11.88 2.84 10.91
N LYS A 217 11.23 1.69 11.15
CA LYS A 217 10.93 0.70 10.09
C LYS A 217 10.13 1.31 8.94
N LEU A 218 9.14 2.15 9.22
CA LEU A 218 8.34 2.82 8.19
C LEU A 218 9.18 3.73 7.29
N VAL A 219 10.20 4.41 7.83
CA VAL A 219 11.12 5.22 7.02
C VAL A 219 11.94 4.30 6.10
N ILE A 220 12.45 3.18 6.61
CA ILE A 220 13.23 2.22 5.82
C ILE A 220 12.39 1.59 4.72
N TYR A 221 11.19 1.09 5.02
CA TYR A 221 10.31 0.49 4.00
C TYR A 221 9.92 1.48 2.91
N ARG A 222 9.68 2.74 3.26
CA ARG A 222 9.44 3.80 2.27
C ARG A 222 10.64 3.98 1.36
N GLN A 223 11.85 3.96 1.93
CA GLN A 223 13.08 4.09 1.16
C GLN A 223 13.34 2.86 0.29
N MET A 224 13.06 1.64 0.77
CA MET A 224 13.15 0.42 -0.05
C MET A 224 12.22 0.48 -1.27
N ILE A 225 10.98 0.95 -1.10
CA ILE A 225 10.05 1.17 -2.21
C ILE A 225 10.60 2.22 -3.19
N SER A 226 11.22 3.29 -2.68
CA SER A 226 11.88 4.33 -3.51
C SER A 226 13.02 3.75 -4.33
N ALA A 227 13.90 2.96 -3.70
CA ALA A 227 15.01 2.27 -4.37
C ALA A 227 14.52 1.30 -5.45
N ALA A 228 13.52 0.45 -5.14
CA ALA A 228 12.90 -0.45 -6.11
C ALA A 228 12.32 0.29 -7.33
N ARG A 229 11.68 1.44 -7.09
CA ARG A 229 11.17 2.31 -8.18
C ARG A 229 12.29 2.87 -9.05
N ARG A 230 13.40 3.31 -8.45
CA ARG A 230 14.55 3.81 -9.22
C ARG A 230 15.22 2.71 -10.03
N SER A 231 15.36 1.49 -9.50
CA SER A 231 15.78 0.35 -10.31
C SER A 231 14.81 0.07 -11.47
N PHE A 232 13.50 0.18 -11.26
CA PHE A 232 12.53 0.01 -12.34
C PHE A 232 12.63 1.12 -13.40
N GLU A 233 12.94 2.35 -13.00
CA GLU A 233 13.21 3.44 -13.95
C GLU A 233 14.44 3.13 -14.82
N ILE A 234 15.54 2.65 -14.23
CA ILE A 234 16.71 2.18 -14.98
C ILE A 234 16.30 1.14 -16.01
N LEU A 235 15.57 0.10 -15.60
CA LEU A 235 15.13 -0.96 -16.50
C LEU A 235 14.34 -0.42 -17.71
N LYS A 236 13.42 0.53 -17.48
CA LYS A 236 12.70 1.20 -18.57
C LYS A 236 13.61 2.01 -19.48
N ARG A 237 14.63 2.68 -18.94
CA ARG A 237 15.58 3.48 -19.72
C ARG A 237 16.50 2.61 -20.56
N LEU A 238 17.00 1.51 -19.99
CA LEU A 238 17.81 0.51 -20.71
C LEU A 238 17.02 -0.08 -21.88
N ASN A 239 15.74 -0.43 -21.67
CA ASN A 239 14.90 -0.92 -22.75
C ASN A 239 14.57 0.16 -23.79
N ARG A 240 14.31 1.40 -23.36
CA ARG A 240 13.95 2.49 -24.28
C ARG A 240 15.11 2.89 -25.19
N TYR A 241 16.33 2.88 -24.66
CA TYR A 241 17.54 3.35 -25.35
C TYR A 241 18.49 2.19 -25.70
N GLU A 242 17.93 1.00 -25.92
CA GLU A 242 18.68 -0.22 -26.20
C GLU A 242 19.56 -0.09 -27.45
N ASN A 243 19.00 0.51 -28.51
CA ASN A 243 19.74 0.70 -29.76
C ASN A 243 20.94 1.62 -29.55
N GLU A 244 20.77 2.73 -28.84
CA GLU A 244 21.83 3.68 -28.55
C GLU A 244 22.92 3.05 -27.66
N LEU A 245 22.52 2.25 -26.66
CA LEU A 245 23.44 1.49 -25.82
C LEU A 245 24.32 0.51 -26.62
N ASN A 246 23.76 -0.10 -27.66
CA ASN A 246 24.48 -1.02 -28.55
C ASN A 246 25.58 -0.32 -29.37
N HIS A 247 25.39 0.96 -29.68
CA HIS A 247 26.35 1.75 -30.46
C HIS A 247 27.39 2.46 -29.59
N LEU A 248 27.31 2.32 -28.26
CA LEU A 248 28.31 2.89 -27.36
C LEU A 248 29.68 2.22 -27.54
N PRO A 249 30.77 2.98 -27.37
CA PRO A 249 32.11 2.42 -27.30
C PRO A 249 32.22 1.35 -26.23
N GLU A 250 32.96 0.28 -26.54
CA GLU A 250 33.06 -0.91 -25.69
C GLU A 250 33.49 -0.57 -24.25
N LYS A 251 34.42 0.37 -24.09
CA LYS A 251 34.90 0.85 -22.79
C LYS A 251 33.78 1.46 -21.95
N LEU A 252 32.93 2.31 -22.54
CA LEU A 252 31.84 2.96 -21.81
C LEU A 252 30.73 1.96 -21.48
N ARG A 253 30.39 1.08 -22.43
CA ARG A 253 29.42 0.00 -22.22
C ARG A 253 29.85 -0.96 -21.10
N ALA A 254 31.12 -1.33 -21.06
CA ALA A 254 31.70 -2.14 -19.99
C ALA A 254 31.59 -1.43 -18.63
N SER A 255 31.91 -0.13 -18.58
CA SER A 255 31.84 0.67 -17.35
C SER A 255 30.40 0.79 -16.81
N ILE A 256 29.41 1.01 -17.69
CA ILE A 256 27.99 1.02 -17.31
C ILE A 256 27.58 -0.35 -16.75
N THR A 257 28.04 -1.43 -17.38
CA THR A 257 27.73 -2.80 -16.97
C THR A 257 28.28 -3.13 -15.59
N GLU A 258 29.55 -2.82 -15.37
CA GLU A 258 30.21 -3.01 -14.07
C GLU A 258 29.52 -2.20 -12.98
N GLN A 259 29.19 -0.92 -13.26
CA GLN A 259 28.49 -0.08 -12.30
C GLN A 259 27.11 -0.64 -11.95
N LEU A 260 26.32 -1.04 -12.96
CA LEU A 260 25.01 -1.63 -12.72
C LEU A 260 25.15 -2.93 -11.92
N ASP A 261 26.00 -3.87 -12.31
CA ASP A 261 26.18 -5.13 -11.60
C ASP A 261 26.57 -4.90 -10.12
N CYS A 262 27.42 -3.90 -9.85
CA CYS A 262 27.73 -3.50 -8.49
C CYS A 262 26.50 -2.96 -7.73
N LEU A 263 25.77 -1.97 -8.29
CA LEU A 263 24.59 -1.39 -7.64
C LEU A 263 23.46 -2.40 -7.41
N LEU A 264 23.26 -3.34 -8.34
CA LEU A 264 22.26 -4.41 -8.19
C LEU A 264 22.66 -5.35 -7.04
N THR A 265 23.92 -5.77 -6.98
CA THR A 265 24.44 -6.60 -5.88
C THR A 265 24.32 -5.88 -4.54
N TYR A 266 24.64 -4.59 -4.50
CA TYR A 266 24.54 -3.78 -3.30
C TYR A 266 23.10 -3.68 -2.78
N HIS A 267 22.12 -3.51 -3.67
CA HIS A 267 20.70 -3.48 -3.29
C HIS A 267 20.23 -4.84 -2.70
N GLU A 268 20.64 -5.97 -3.27
CA GLU A 268 20.35 -7.31 -2.73
C GLU A 268 20.93 -7.46 -1.31
N GLN A 269 22.19 -7.05 -1.12
CA GLN A 269 22.85 -7.09 0.18
C GLN A 269 22.12 -6.24 1.23
N GLN A 270 21.62 -5.05 0.86
CA GLN A 270 20.87 -4.19 1.78
C GLN A 270 19.56 -4.83 2.26
N LEU A 271 18.82 -5.49 1.37
CA LEU A 271 17.60 -6.21 1.74
C LEU A 271 17.91 -7.33 2.74
N LEU A 272 18.91 -8.17 2.44
CA LEU A 272 19.36 -9.26 3.32
C LEU A 272 19.91 -8.76 4.65
N ARG A 273 20.66 -7.65 4.63
CA ARG A 273 21.20 -7.02 5.84
C ARG A 273 20.07 -6.52 6.72
N PHE A 274 19.04 -5.87 6.16
CA PHE A 274 17.91 -5.36 6.93
C PHE A 274 17.22 -6.46 7.76
N ILE A 275 17.00 -7.65 7.20
CA ILE A 275 16.42 -8.78 7.92
C ILE A 275 17.40 -9.58 8.79
N GLY A 276 18.66 -9.14 8.87
CA GLY A 276 19.69 -9.78 9.69
C GLY A 276 20.24 -11.09 9.12
N LYS A 277 19.92 -11.44 7.86
CA LYS A 277 20.49 -12.61 7.16
C LYS A 277 21.93 -12.38 6.70
N MET A 278 22.45 -11.17 6.87
CA MET A 278 23.83 -10.78 6.59
C MET A 278 24.33 -9.90 7.74
N HIS A 279 25.42 -10.31 8.39
CA HIS A 279 26.04 -9.49 9.44
C HIS A 279 26.65 -8.22 8.84
N THR A 280 26.56 -7.09 9.55
CA THR A 280 27.44 -5.94 9.27
C THR A 280 28.86 -6.43 9.40
N ILE A 281 29.62 -6.42 8.31
CA ILE A 281 31.07 -6.58 8.35
C ILE A 281 31.59 -5.36 9.12
N GLN A 282 31.65 -5.48 10.45
CA GLN A 282 32.48 -4.63 11.28
C GLN A 282 33.91 -5.06 10.98
N ASP A 283 34.48 -4.54 9.90
CA ASP A 283 35.92 -4.35 9.73
C ASP A 283 36.18 -3.65 8.39
N ASN A 284 36.74 -2.44 8.50
CA ASN A 284 37.72 -1.80 7.62
C ASN A 284 37.58 -1.97 6.08
N GLU A 285 37.40 -0.82 5.42
CA GLU A 285 37.95 -0.48 4.09
C GLU A 285 37.43 -1.17 2.82
N HIS A 286 36.58 -2.21 2.84
CA HIS A 286 36.30 -2.98 1.60
C HIS A 286 34.85 -3.08 1.07
N THR A 287 33.83 -2.47 1.69
CA THR A 287 32.50 -2.33 1.03
C THR A 287 32.34 -1.05 0.20
N ASN A 288 33.24 -0.08 0.39
CA ASN A 288 33.35 1.10 -0.49
C ASN A 288 34.07 0.79 -1.83
N ALA A 289 34.44 -0.47 -2.08
CA ALA A 289 35.49 -0.83 -3.05
C ALA A 289 35.01 -1.57 -4.31
N VAL A 290 33.72 -1.56 -4.67
CA VAL A 290 33.25 -2.33 -5.85
C VAL A 290 32.53 -1.48 -6.89
N CYS A 291 31.89 -0.38 -6.52
CA CYS A 291 31.22 0.49 -7.49
C CYS A 291 32.20 1.59 -7.92
N LEU A 292 32.21 1.92 -9.21
CA LEU A 292 32.93 3.10 -9.70
C LEU A 292 32.48 4.33 -8.92
N ASN A 293 33.43 5.17 -8.53
CA ASN A 293 33.14 6.43 -7.89
C ASN A 293 32.30 7.29 -8.86
N ARG A 294 31.23 7.95 -8.38
CA ARG A 294 30.39 8.86 -9.20
C ARG A 294 31.22 9.83 -10.03
N ARG A 295 32.34 10.33 -9.47
CA ARG A 295 33.26 11.23 -10.17
C ARG A 295 34.00 10.55 -11.33
N GLU A 296 34.46 9.33 -11.14
CA GLU A 296 35.13 8.56 -12.20
C GLU A 296 34.16 8.22 -13.33
N MET A 297 32.95 7.78 -12.98
CA MET A 297 31.90 7.51 -13.96
C MET A 297 31.52 8.78 -14.75
N MET A 298 31.38 9.93 -14.07
CA MET A 298 31.13 11.21 -14.72
C MET A 298 32.29 11.63 -15.63
N ASN A 299 33.54 11.42 -15.21
CA ASN A 299 34.71 11.74 -16.03
C ASN A 299 34.77 10.89 -17.29
N LEU A 300 34.46 9.58 -17.21
CA LEU A 300 34.38 8.70 -18.37
C LEU A 300 33.28 9.14 -19.33
N PHE A 301 32.12 9.54 -18.81
CA PHE A 301 31.03 10.08 -19.62
C PHE A 301 31.42 11.39 -20.31
N MET A 302 32.04 12.33 -19.57
CA MET A 302 32.48 13.61 -20.12
C MET A 302 33.59 13.44 -21.18
N ASP A 303 34.51 12.49 -20.98
CA ASP A 303 35.52 12.15 -22.00
C ASP A 303 34.85 11.64 -23.29
N GLU A 304 33.79 10.85 -23.17
CA GLU A 304 33.03 10.38 -24.33
C GLU A 304 32.26 11.50 -25.04
N ILE A 305 31.59 12.38 -24.29
CA ILE A 305 30.91 13.56 -24.86
C ILE A 305 31.91 14.43 -25.62
N ASN A 306 33.07 14.72 -25.01
CA ASN A 306 34.07 15.59 -25.61
C ASN A 306 34.65 15.00 -26.91
N LYS A 307 34.76 13.67 -27.01
CA LYS A 307 35.15 12.99 -28.25
C LYS A 307 34.06 13.03 -29.31
N SER A 308 32.80 12.85 -28.90
CA SER A 308 31.63 12.88 -29.79
C SER A 308 31.21 14.29 -30.21
N TYR A 309 31.60 15.37 -29.49
CA TYR A 309 31.14 16.74 -29.78
C TYR A 309 31.61 17.29 -31.14
N ASN A 310 32.62 16.66 -31.76
CA ASN A 310 33.12 17.03 -33.09
C ASN A 310 32.35 16.39 -34.26
N GLU A 311 31.51 15.38 -33.98
CA GLU A 311 30.65 14.73 -34.96
C GLU A 311 29.20 14.96 -34.53
N SER A 312 28.41 15.60 -35.37
CA SER A 312 27.07 16.14 -35.07
C SER A 312 26.04 15.05 -34.69
N ASP A 313 26.12 14.51 -33.47
CA ASP A 313 25.33 13.34 -33.07
C ASP A 313 24.38 13.61 -31.88
N ILE A 314 23.09 13.47 -32.17
CA ILE A 314 21.93 13.69 -31.29
C ILE A 314 21.87 12.66 -30.14
N ASN A 315 22.69 11.60 -30.20
CA ASN A 315 22.72 10.45 -29.29
C ASN A 315 23.20 10.78 -27.87
N THR A 316 23.92 11.89 -27.68
CA THR A 316 24.48 12.30 -26.39
C THR A 316 23.42 12.52 -25.30
N PHE A 317 22.25 13.08 -25.67
CA PHE A 317 21.17 13.35 -24.71
C PHE A 317 20.52 12.07 -24.17
N HIS A 318 20.46 11.00 -24.97
CA HIS A 318 19.89 9.72 -24.55
C HIS A 318 20.80 9.01 -23.54
N ILE A 319 22.11 9.07 -23.74
CA ILE A 319 23.10 8.54 -22.81
C ILE A 319 23.01 9.29 -21.47
N LEU A 320 22.89 10.62 -21.49
CA LEU A 320 22.71 11.43 -20.28
C LEU A 320 21.52 10.97 -19.43
N HIS A 321 20.40 10.61 -20.05
CA HIS A 321 19.25 10.09 -19.32
C HIS A 321 19.52 8.76 -18.59
N ILE A 322 20.38 7.91 -19.16
CA ILE A 322 20.77 6.63 -18.54
C ILE A 322 21.69 6.89 -17.35
N PHE A 323 22.70 7.74 -17.51
CA PHE A 323 23.60 8.12 -16.41
C PHE A 323 22.84 8.79 -15.26
N SER A 324 21.91 9.70 -15.56
CA SER A 324 21.03 10.32 -14.56
C SER A 324 20.26 9.26 -13.77
N ALA A 325 19.67 8.27 -14.45
CA ALA A 325 18.92 7.21 -13.80
C ALA A 325 19.80 6.32 -12.92
N ILE A 326 21.04 6.03 -13.35
CA ILE A 326 22.03 5.27 -12.56
C ILE A 326 22.43 6.05 -11.30
N PHE A 327 22.74 7.35 -11.43
CA PHE A 327 23.12 8.17 -10.29
C PHE A 327 21.98 8.38 -9.30
N GLU A 328 20.76 8.61 -9.78
CA GLU A 328 19.57 8.72 -8.92
C GLU A 328 19.31 7.42 -8.15
N TYR A 329 19.53 6.26 -8.78
CA TYR A 329 19.40 4.98 -8.11
C TYR A 329 20.48 4.76 -7.05
N ASP A 330 21.74 5.04 -7.38
CA ASP A 330 22.86 4.98 -6.45
C ASP A 330 22.62 5.86 -5.21
N GLU A 331 22.14 7.09 -5.38
CA GLU A 331 21.77 7.99 -4.27
C GLU A 331 20.67 7.39 -3.38
N GLN A 332 19.65 6.73 -3.97
CA GLN A 332 18.62 6.07 -3.17
C GLN A 332 19.18 4.88 -2.37
N LEU A 333 20.14 4.13 -2.91
CA LEU A 333 20.80 3.03 -2.21
C LEU A 333 21.71 3.53 -1.08
N GLU A 334 22.45 4.61 -1.29
CA GLU A 334 23.27 5.23 -0.24
C GLU A 334 22.41 5.74 0.93
N HIS A 335 21.26 6.36 0.62
CA HIS A 335 20.31 6.77 1.64
C HIS A 335 19.70 5.57 2.37
N LEU A 336 19.35 4.50 1.64
CA LEU A 336 18.84 3.27 2.24
C LEU A 336 19.87 2.63 3.18
N ASP A 337 21.15 2.61 2.79
CA ASP A 337 22.25 2.12 3.60
C ASP A 337 22.32 2.85 4.94
N THR A 338 22.34 4.19 4.87
CA THR A 338 22.41 5.06 6.05
C THR A 338 21.27 4.77 7.02
N LEU A 339 20.06 4.59 6.50
CA LEU A 339 18.88 4.27 7.32
C LEU A 339 18.97 2.88 7.97
N ILE A 340 19.39 1.86 7.21
CA ILE A 340 19.56 0.49 7.73
C ILE A 340 20.68 0.46 8.79
N THR A 341 21.82 1.09 8.51
CA THR A 341 22.97 1.16 9.42
C THR A 341 22.59 1.89 10.71
N SER A 342 21.86 3.00 10.62
CA SER A 342 21.32 3.71 11.78
C SER A 342 20.35 2.84 12.59
N PHE A 343 19.48 2.09 11.93
CA PHE A 343 18.53 1.19 12.60
C PHE A 343 19.23 0.04 13.35
N GLN A 344 20.31 -0.51 12.79
CA GLN A 344 21.04 -1.64 13.38
C GLN A 344 22.06 -1.21 14.45
N SER A 345 22.57 0.02 14.38
CA SER A 345 23.57 0.52 15.33
C SER A 345 22.96 1.05 16.63
N TYR A 346 21.75 1.62 16.59
CA TYR A 346 21.09 2.23 17.75
C TYR A 346 19.90 1.39 18.25
N HIS A 347 19.64 1.38 19.56
CA HIS A 347 18.48 0.71 20.20
C HIS A 347 18.26 -0.76 19.80
N LYS A 348 19.32 -1.57 19.83
CA LYS A 348 19.30 -2.97 19.35
C LYS A 348 18.24 -3.86 20.01
N GLU A 349 17.91 -3.63 21.28
CA GLU A 349 16.88 -4.40 22.01
C GLU A 349 15.44 -4.03 21.58
N GLU A 350 15.22 -2.84 20.99
CA GLU A 350 13.89 -2.38 20.53
C GLU A 350 13.72 -2.52 19.01
N ASN A 351 14.82 -2.52 18.25
CA ASN A 351 14.84 -2.54 16.79
C ASN A 351 14.90 -3.97 16.21
N GLU A 352 14.04 -4.87 16.70
CA GLU A 352 13.92 -6.22 16.14
C GLU A 352 13.10 -6.22 14.85
N VAL A 353 13.61 -6.83 13.78
CA VAL A 353 12.87 -7.03 12.53
C VAL A 353 12.03 -8.30 12.65
N THR A 354 10.71 -8.17 12.51
CA THR A 354 9.76 -9.29 12.72
C THR A 354 9.37 -9.97 11.40
N VAL A 355 10.28 -9.98 10.44
CA VAL A 355 10.10 -10.67 9.17
C VAL A 355 10.41 -12.14 9.40
N ARG A 356 9.37 -12.97 9.52
CA ARG A 356 9.53 -14.44 9.51
C ARG A 356 9.62 -14.91 8.07
N GLU A 357 10.33 -16.03 7.85
CA GLU A 357 10.25 -16.73 6.58
C GLU A 357 8.78 -17.05 6.29
N THR A 358 8.38 -16.85 5.03
CA THR A 358 7.04 -17.22 4.56
C THR A 358 6.90 -18.72 4.77
N GLU A 359 6.27 -19.11 5.88
CA GLU A 359 5.68 -20.44 5.97
C GLU A 359 4.64 -20.52 4.84
N GLU A 360 4.99 -21.25 3.78
CA GLU A 360 4.06 -21.65 2.74
C GLU A 360 2.96 -22.52 3.38
N TYR A 361 1.88 -21.89 3.85
CA TYR A 361 0.62 -22.57 4.15
C TYR A 361 -0.52 -21.88 3.40
#